data_AF-A0AAW0XGD5-F1
#
_entry.id   AF-A0AAW0XGD5-F1
#
_cell.length_a   1.000
_cell.length_b   1.000
_cell.length_c   1.000
_cell.angle_alpha   90.00
_cell.angle_beta   90.00
_cell.angle_gamma   90.00
#
_symmetry.space_group_name_H-M   'P 1'
#
loop_
_entity.id
_entity.type
_entity.pdbx_description
1 polymer ?
#
loop_
_entity_poly.entity_id
_entity_poly.type
_entity_poly.pdbx_seq_one_letter_code
_entity_poly.pdbx_strand_id
1 'polypeptide(L)'
;TKMAANRKIEEALSHIREAEKSLKTSLLKWKPDYDLAADEYSAAATCYKTAKQYTQCRECLLKATENYKFNRSFFSAGKCLEQAALISKELGDMESIFKLAERSACMYQEHGIPDTAALTLDKTAKIIENHLPEKALH
;
A
#
# COMPACT_ATOMS: atom_id res chain seq x y z
N THR A 1 -1.49 24.18 -7.05
CA THR A 1 -2.13 25.17 -6.16
C THR A 1 -2.85 24.45 -5.03
N LYS A 2 -3.05 25.09 -3.87
CA LYS A 2 -3.73 24.49 -2.70
C LYS A 2 -5.12 23.91 -3.04
N MET A 3 -5.82 24.55 -3.98
CA MET A 3 -7.13 24.12 -4.50
C MET A 3 -7.08 22.80 -5.28
N ALA A 4 -5.98 22.46 -5.95
CA ALA A 4 -5.83 21.18 -6.65
C ALA A 4 -5.58 20.02 -5.67
N ALA A 5 -4.81 20.27 -4.60
CA ALA A 5 -4.57 19.28 -3.56
C ALA A 5 -5.87 18.96 -2.79
N ASN A 6 -6.67 19.98 -2.45
CA ASN A 6 -7.97 19.77 -1.79
C ASN A 6 -8.93 18.92 -2.63
N ARG A 7 -9.02 19.18 -3.94
CA ARG A 7 -9.84 18.34 -4.85
C ARG A 7 -9.41 16.88 -4.83
N LYS A 8 -8.10 16.61 -4.84
CA LYS A 8 -7.59 15.24 -4.71
C LYS A 8 -7.87 14.60 -3.35
N ILE A 9 -7.88 15.38 -2.28
CA ILE A 9 -8.28 14.89 -0.95
C ILE A 9 -9.78 14.53 -0.93
N GLU A 10 -10.64 15.36 -1.54
CA GLU A 10 -12.07 15.07 -1.66
C GLU A 10 -12.36 13.82 -2.50
N GLU A 11 -11.66 13.66 -3.64
CA GLU A 11 -11.70 12.45 -4.46
C GLU A 11 -11.29 11.22 -3.64
N ALA A 12 -10.19 11.31 -2.88
CA ALA A 12 -9.73 10.20 -2.03
C ALA A 12 -10.77 9.81 -0.96
N LEU A 13 -11.42 10.80 -0.33
CA LEU A 13 -12.47 10.56 0.64
C LEU A 13 -13.71 9.92 0.00
N SER A 14 -14.03 10.26 -1.26
CA SER A 14 -15.11 9.61 -2.00
C SER A 14 -14.81 8.12 -2.22
N HIS A 15 -13.61 7.80 -2.67
CA HIS A 15 -13.17 6.41 -2.84
C HIS A 15 -13.22 5.63 -1.53
N ILE A 16 -12.77 6.22 -0.41
CA ILE A 16 -12.86 5.57 0.92
C ILE A 16 -14.32 5.24 1.29
N ARG A 17 -15.27 6.15 1.03
CA ARG A 17 -16.69 5.88 1.32
C ARG A 17 -17.24 4.73 0.50
N GLU A 18 -16.87 4.63 -0.77
CA GLU A 18 -17.30 3.50 -1.62
C GLU A 18 -16.61 2.20 -1.19
N ALA A 19 -15.34 2.23 -0.78
CA ALA A 19 -14.67 1.07 -0.19
C ALA A 19 -15.35 0.59 1.10
N GLU A 20 -15.71 1.50 2.00
CA GLU A 20 -16.41 1.15 3.25
C GLU A 20 -17.83 0.63 2.99
N LYS A 21 -18.49 1.15 1.95
CA LYS A 21 -19.81 0.69 1.52
C LYS A 21 -19.74 -0.69 0.87
N SER A 22 -18.71 -0.99 0.08
CA SER A 22 -18.52 -2.31 -0.51
C SER A 22 -18.20 -3.37 0.56
N LEU A 23 -17.63 -2.97 1.69
CA LEU A 23 -17.40 -3.86 2.83
C LEU A 23 -18.64 -4.17 3.66
N LYS A 24 -19.69 -3.34 3.60
CA LYS A 24 -20.93 -3.58 4.36
C LYS A 24 -21.73 -4.74 3.78
N THR A 25 -22.15 -5.64 4.65
CA THR A 25 -23.13 -6.68 4.35
C THR A 25 -24.55 -6.17 4.60
N SER A 26 -25.52 -6.69 3.84
CA SER A 26 -26.95 -6.36 3.95
C SER A 26 -27.77 -7.64 3.78
N LEU A 27 -29.09 -7.57 3.95
CA LEU A 27 -30.01 -8.71 3.75
C LEU A 27 -29.87 -9.36 2.37
N LEU A 28 -29.44 -8.60 1.36
CA LEU A 28 -29.19 -9.06 -0.01
C LEU A 28 -27.70 -9.31 -0.32
N LYS A 29 -26.78 -8.92 0.58
CA LYS A 29 -25.32 -9.04 0.41
C LYS A 29 -24.72 -9.68 1.66
N TRP A 30 -24.62 -11.00 1.61
CA TRP A 30 -24.08 -11.87 2.66
C TRP A 30 -22.55 -11.88 2.80
N LYS A 31 -21.80 -11.39 1.80
CA LYS A 31 -20.34 -11.32 1.86
C LYS A 31 -19.83 -9.93 1.46
N PRO A 32 -18.86 -9.34 2.18
CA PRO A 32 -18.17 -8.13 1.76
C PRO A 32 -17.54 -8.30 0.37
N ASP A 33 -17.51 -7.22 -0.40
CA ASP A 33 -16.80 -7.18 -1.68
C ASP A 33 -15.40 -6.62 -1.45
N TYR A 34 -14.49 -7.54 -1.10
CA TYR A 34 -13.12 -7.22 -0.77
C TYR A 34 -12.30 -6.75 -1.99
N ASP A 35 -12.62 -7.23 -3.19
CA ASP A 35 -11.93 -6.78 -4.41
C ASP A 35 -12.23 -5.32 -4.68
N LEU A 36 -13.52 -4.96 -4.73
CA LEU A 36 -13.93 -3.58 -4.94
C LEU A 36 -13.40 -2.67 -3.82
N ALA A 37 -13.46 -3.11 -2.56
CA ALA A 37 -12.88 -2.35 -1.45
C ALA A 37 -11.39 -2.08 -1.64
N ALA A 38 -10.62 -3.09 -2.06
CA ALA A 38 -9.19 -2.96 -2.27
C ALA A 38 -8.86 -1.99 -3.40
N ASP A 39 -9.57 -2.08 -4.53
CA ASP A 39 -9.39 -1.20 -5.68
C ASP A 39 -9.70 0.26 -5.32
N GLU A 40 -10.80 0.50 -4.60
CA GLU A 40 -11.19 1.82 -4.13
C GLU A 40 -10.18 2.40 -3.13
N TYR A 41 -9.68 1.60 -2.17
CA TYR A 41 -8.60 2.06 -1.28
C TYR A 41 -7.29 2.36 -2.04
N SER A 42 -6.96 1.59 -3.08
CA SER A 42 -5.79 1.84 -3.93
C SER A 42 -5.94 3.15 -4.74
N ALA A 43 -7.13 3.41 -5.26
CA ALA A 43 -7.47 4.68 -5.91
C ALA A 43 -7.36 5.86 -4.93
N ALA A 44 -7.90 5.71 -3.71
CA ALA A 44 -7.77 6.72 -2.65
C ALA A 44 -6.30 7.02 -2.32
N ALA A 45 -5.47 5.98 -2.22
CA ALA A 45 -4.03 6.13 -1.99
C ALA A 45 -3.34 6.95 -3.09
N THR A 46 -3.70 6.71 -4.36
CA THR A 46 -3.17 7.47 -5.51
C THR A 46 -3.54 8.95 -5.45
N CYS A 47 -4.78 9.24 -5.06
CA CYS A 47 -5.25 10.61 -4.85
C CYS A 47 -4.50 11.29 -3.69
N TYR A 48 -4.33 10.63 -2.55
CA TYR A 48 -3.55 11.17 -1.43
C TYR A 48 -2.07 11.36 -1.75
N LYS A 49 -1.46 10.44 -2.50
CA LYS A 49 -0.07 10.60 -2.99
C LYS A 49 0.07 11.87 -3.83
N THR A 50 -0.87 12.10 -4.74
CA THR A 50 -0.90 13.31 -5.59
C THR A 50 -1.05 14.59 -4.75
N ALA A 51 -1.86 14.52 -3.68
CA ALA A 51 -2.02 15.60 -2.71
C ALA A 51 -0.87 15.73 -1.70
N LYS A 52 0.18 14.89 -1.79
CA LYS A 52 1.30 14.78 -0.84
C LYS A 52 0.88 14.48 0.61
N GLN A 53 -0.28 13.84 0.78
CA GLN A 53 -0.78 13.35 2.07
C GLN A 53 -0.25 11.94 2.30
N TYR A 54 1.05 11.83 2.58
CA TYR A 54 1.76 10.54 2.60
C TYR A 54 1.28 9.61 3.71
N THR A 55 0.92 10.12 4.88
CA THR A 55 0.40 9.31 5.99
C THR A 55 -0.89 8.61 5.59
N GLN A 56 -1.87 9.37 5.08
CA GLN A 56 -3.16 8.84 4.64
C GLN A 56 -3.01 7.93 3.42
N CYS A 57 -2.08 8.26 2.51
CA CYS A 57 -1.74 7.40 1.37
C CYS A 57 -1.29 6.01 1.86
N ARG A 58 -0.35 5.95 2.81
CA ARG A 58 0.15 4.70 3.37
C ARG A 58 -0.94 3.90 4.06
N GLU A 59 -1.78 4.55 4.87
CA GLU A 59 -2.92 3.89 5.52
C GLU A 59 -3.88 3.26 4.51
N CYS A 60 -4.19 3.96 3.42
CA CYS A 60 -5.04 3.43 2.36
C CYS A 60 -4.40 2.22 1.66
N LEU A 61 -3.09 2.24 1.39
CA LEU A 61 -2.36 1.10 0.82
C LEU A 61 -2.38 -0.12 1.74
N LEU A 62 -2.25 0.08 3.05
CA LEU A 62 -2.34 -1.00 4.03
C LEU A 62 -3.75 -1.58 4.08
N LYS A 63 -4.79 -0.74 4.05
CA LYS A 63 -6.18 -1.21 3.93
C LYS A 63 -6.40 -1.99 2.64
N ALA A 64 -5.94 -1.50 1.49
CA ALA A 64 -6.03 -2.20 0.21
C ALA A 64 -5.35 -3.58 0.27
N THR A 65 -4.15 -3.64 0.88
CA THR A 65 -3.41 -4.89 1.07
C THR A 65 -4.21 -5.94 1.83
N GLU A 66 -4.82 -5.57 2.96
CA GLU A 66 -5.61 -6.52 3.77
C GLU A 66 -6.85 -7.01 3.01
N ASN A 67 -7.50 -6.14 2.24
CA ASN A 67 -8.64 -6.52 1.41
C ASN A 67 -8.23 -7.47 0.26
N TYR A 68 -7.15 -7.17 -0.46
CA TYR A 68 -6.61 -8.09 -1.47
C TYR A 68 -6.24 -9.46 -0.88
N LYS A 69 -5.69 -9.49 0.35
CA LYS A 69 -5.39 -10.75 1.06
C LYS A 69 -6.66 -11.56 1.35
N PHE A 70 -7.75 -10.91 1.79
CA PHE A 70 -9.02 -11.61 2.01
C PHE A 70 -9.56 -12.27 0.74
N ASN A 71 -9.26 -11.70 -0.43
CA ASN A 71 -9.61 -12.30 -1.71
C ASN A 71 -8.49 -13.12 -2.36
N ARG A 72 -7.42 -13.45 -1.62
CA ARG A 72 -6.25 -14.23 -2.10
C ARG A 72 -5.55 -13.61 -3.32
N SER A 73 -5.71 -12.30 -3.54
CA SER A 73 -5.02 -11.53 -4.58
C SER A 73 -3.63 -11.11 -4.08
N PHE A 74 -2.76 -12.10 -3.85
CA PHE A 74 -1.46 -11.87 -3.22
C PHE A 74 -0.53 -10.99 -4.05
N PHE A 75 -0.59 -11.07 -5.38
CA PHE A 75 0.18 -10.18 -6.24
C PHE A 75 -0.16 -8.71 -6.00
N SER A 76 -1.45 -8.35 -6.06
CA SER A 76 -1.91 -6.98 -5.82
C SER A 76 -1.62 -6.51 -4.40
N ALA A 77 -1.78 -7.38 -3.40
CA ALA A 77 -1.37 -7.11 -2.03
C ALA A 77 0.13 -6.79 -1.93
N GLY A 78 0.98 -7.59 -2.57
CA GLY A 78 2.43 -7.36 -2.67
C GLY A 78 2.76 -6.01 -3.29
N LYS A 79 2.09 -5.64 -4.39
CA LYS A 79 2.27 -4.33 -5.05
C LYS A 79 1.88 -3.16 -4.14
N CYS A 80 0.78 -3.26 -3.40
CA CYS A 80 0.38 -2.23 -2.45
C CYS A 80 1.40 -2.07 -1.31
N LEU A 81 1.97 -3.16 -0.81
CA LEU A 81 3.04 -3.12 0.19
C LEU A 81 4.33 -2.50 -0.34
N GLU A 82 4.74 -2.78 -1.58
CA GLU A 82 5.88 -2.10 -2.22
C GLU A 82 5.64 -0.59 -2.28
N GLN A 83 4.44 -0.18 -2.69
CA GLN A 83 4.10 1.24 -2.71
C GLN A 83 4.12 1.84 -1.30
N ALA A 84 3.60 1.14 -0.29
CA ALA A 84 3.60 1.61 1.09
C ALA A 84 5.02 1.77 1.66
N ALA A 85 5.96 0.89 1.27
CA ALA A 85 7.36 1.01 1.61
C ALA A 85 7.97 2.29 1.00
N LEU A 86 7.70 2.57 -0.28
CA LEU A 86 8.15 3.81 -0.93
C LEU A 86 7.55 5.07 -0.28
N ILE A 87 6.28 5.03 0.12
CA ILE A 87 5.66 6.15 0.86
C ILE A 87 6.26 6.30 2.26
N SER A 88 6.67 5.21 2.91
CA SER A 88 7.37 5.27 4.21
C SER A 88 8.73 5.95 4.09
N LYS A 89 9.41 5.80 2.94
CA LYS A 89 10.61 6.58 2.62
C LYS A 89 10.31 8.09 2.56
N GLU A 90 9.23 8.50 1.91
CA GLU A 90 8.82 9.92 1.85
C GLU A 90 8.46 10.48 3.24
N LEU A 91 8.03 9.62 4.17
CA LEU A 91 7.76 9.97 5.57
C LEU A 91 9.01 9.95 6.47
N GLY A 92 10.16 9.50 5.96
CA GLY A 92 11.39 9.31 6.76
C GLY A 92 11.34 8.10 7.71
N ASP A 93 10.35 7.22 7.58
CA ASP A 93 10.14 6.04 8.42
C ASP A 93 10.84 4.81 7.82
N MET A 94 12.15 4.75 8.04
CA MET A 94 13.04 3.75 7.44
C MET A 94 12.81 2.34 8.00
N GLU A 95 12.44 2.21 9.27
CA GLU A 95 12.13 0.91 9.88
C GLU A 95 10.94 0.24 9.20
N SER A 96 9.92 1.03 8.83
CA SER A 96 8.75 0.52 8.14
C SER A 96 9.06 0.06 6.72
N ILE A 97 10.07 0.63 6.04
CA ILE A 97 10.43 0.23 4.67
C ILE A 97 10.79 -1.26 4.63
N PHE A 98 11.68 -1.71 5.52
CA PHE A 98 12.12 -3.11 5.57
C PHE A 98 10.94 -4.04 5.89
N LYS A 99 10.17 -3.73 6.94
CA LYS A 99 9.02 -4.54 7.37
C LYS A 99 7.97 -4.68 6.26
N LEU A 100 7.72 -3.60 5.51
CA LEU A 100 6.75 -3.62 4.41
C LEU A 100 7.28 -4.37 3.18
N ALA A 101 8.57 -4.25 2.87
CA ALA A 101 9.21 -4.98 1.79
C ALA A 101 9.27 -6.48 2.06
N GLU A 102 9.59 -6.90 3.30
CA GLU A 102 9.56 -8.30 3.71
C GLU A 102 8.15 -8.88 3.57
N ARG A 103 7.13 -8.18 4.06
CA ARG A 103 5.74 -8.58 3.86
C ARG A 103 5.37 -8.69 2.38
N SER A 104 5.83 -7.76 1.54
CA SER A 104 5.61 -7.79 0.09
C SER A 104 6.24 -9.02 -0.55
N ALA A 105 7.50 -9.32 -0.19
CA ALA A 105 8.22 -10.50 -0.65
C ALA A 105 7.47 -11.80 -0.28
N CYS A 106 6.95 -11.90 0.96
CA CYS A 106 6.12 -13.02 1.35
C CYS A 106 4.87 -13.14 0.47
N MET A 107 4.18 -12.04 0.15
CA MET A 107 3.01 -12.10 -0.74
C MET A 107 3.38 -12.60 -2.16
N TYR A 108 4.55 -12.20 -2.68
CA TYR A 108 5.03 -12.68 -3.98
C TYR A 108 5.42 -14.15 -3.97
N GLN A 109 5.99 -14.65 -2.88
CA GLN A 109 6.25 -16.07 -2.69
C GLN A 109 4.93 -16.87 -2.67
N GLU A 110 3.94 -16.41 -1.91
CA GLU A 110 2.60 -17.03 -1.86
C GLU A 110 1.88 -17.00 -3.22
N HIS A 111 2.15 -15.99 -4.05
CA HIS A 111 1.64 -15.94 -5.42
C HIS A 111 2.39 -16.87 -6.40
N GLY A 112 3.56 -17.40 -6.01
CA GLY A 112 4.38 -18.29 -6.84
C GLY A 112 5.41 -17.58 -7.71
N ILE A 113 5.83 -16.35 -7.36
CA ILE A 113 6.83 -15.56 -8.08
C ILE A 113 8.00 -15.12 -7.19
N PRO A 114 8.79 -16.07 -6.63
CA PRO A 114 9.87 -15.78 -5.69
C PRO A 114 10.98 -14.88 -6.27
N ASP A 115 11.20 -14.89 -7.58
CA ASP A 115 12.15 -13.99 -8.23
C ASP A 115 11.78 -12.52 -8.02
N THR A 116 10.48 -12.21 -8.05
CA THR A 116 10.00 -10.85 -7.77
C THR A 116 10.19 -10.51 -6.30
N ALA A 117 9.98 -11.48 -5.40
CA ALA A 117 10.24 -11.30 -3.97
C ALA A 117 11.70 -10.94 -3.69
N ALA A 118 12.65 -11.66 -4.29
CA ALA A 118 14.08 -11.39 -4.18
C ALA A 118 14.44 -10.00 -4.72
N LEU A 119 13.93 -9.64 -5.91
CA LEU A 119 14.15 -8.32 -6.50
C LEU A 119 13.62 -7.17 -5.62
N THR A 120 12.48 -7.36 -4.94
CA THR A 120 11.91 -6.37 -4.02
C THR A 120 12.80 -6.18 -2.78
N LEU A 121 13.33 -7.27 -2.22
CA LEU A 121 14.26 -7.22 -1.10
C LEU A 121 15.59 -6.56 -1.48
N ASP A 122 16.17 -6.92 -2.62
CA ASP A 122 17.42 -6.32 -3.12
C ASP A 122 17.29 -4.80 -3.34
N LYS A 123 16.16 -4.36 -3.91
CA LYS A 123 15.86 -2.93 -4.07
C LYS A 123 15.77 -2.23 -2.72
N THR A 124 15.13 -2.87 -1.74
CA THR A 124 14.96 -2.32 -0.40
C THR A 124 16.29 -2.21 0.33
N ALA A 125 17.15 -3.23 0.26
CA ALA A 125 18.49 -3.21 0.81
C ALA A 125 19.30 -2.02 0.27
N LYS A 126 19.30 -1.82 -1.05
CA LYS A 126 19.97 -0.67 -1.69
C LYS A 126 19.42 0.68 -1.24
N ILE A 127 18.10 0.80 -1.01
CA ILE A 127 17.52 2.06 -0.50
C ILE A 127 18.05 2.35 0.90
N ILE A 128 18.11 1.34 1.76
CA ILE A 128 18.57 1.45 3.14
C ILE A 128 20.07 1.77 3.20
N GLU A 129 20.91 1.03 2.47
CA GLU A 129 22.37 1.26 2.40
C GLU A 129 22.71 2.70 2.02
N ASN A 130 22.03 3.24 1.00
CA ASN A 130 22.25 4.61 0.53
C ASN A 130 21.85 5.70 1.55
N HIS A 131 21.04 5.37 2.55
CA HIS A 131 20.58 6.33 3.57
C HIS A 131 21.17 6.06 4.97
N LEU A 132 21.85 4.93 5.17
CA LEU A 132 22.52 4.55 6.42
C LEU A 132 23.99 4.18 6.17
N PRO A 133 24.82 5.06 5.56
CA PRO A 133 26.24 4.76 5.36
C PRO A 133 26.98 4.53 6.70
N GLU A 134 26.50 5.12 7.81
CA GLU A 134 27.13 4.98 9.13
C GLU A 134 26.88 3.63 9.82
N LYS A 135 25.86 2.86 9.43
CA LYS A 135 25.66 1.48 9.92
C LYS A 135 26.41 0.43 9.11
N ALA A 136 26.98 0.80 7.96
CA ALA A 136 27.77 -0.10 7.12
C ALA A 136 29.25 -0.19 7.54
N LEU A 137 29.67 0.59 8.55
CA LEU A 137 31.07 0.74 8.96
C LEU A 137 31.41 0.13 10.35
N HIS A 138 30.53 -0.70 10.92
CA HIS A 138 30.80 -1.33 12.22
C HIS A 138 30.57 -2.84 12.24
#